data_AF-A0A803KU65-F1
#
_entry.id   AF-A0A803KU65-F1
#
_cell.length_a   1.000
_cell.length_b   1.000
_cell.length_c   1.000
_cell.angle_alpha   90.00
_cell.angle_beta   90.00
_cell.angle_gamma   90.00
#
_symmetry.space_group_name_H-M   'P 1'
#
loop_
_entity.id
_entity.type
_entity.pdbx_description
1 polymer ?
#
loop_
_entity_poly.entity_id
_entity_poly.type
_entity_poly.pdbx_seq_one_letter_code
_entity_poly.pdbx_strand_id
1 'polypeptide(L)'
;MFRLSSWCNLGLNEPDFGFGKPEWIVPTDGRIIPPTVAHFIYLTNYIHPSNGEGIEAWFFLEEKEVQVLESNPQFLAFASPNY
;
A
#
# COMPACT_ATOMS: atom_id res chain seq x y z
N MET A 1 -16.78 -6.18 5.24
CA MET A 1 -16.05 -5.76 6.46
C MET A 1 -14.63 -5.47 6.04
N PHE A 2 -14.11 -4.28 6.35
CA PHE A 2 -12.72 -3.94 6.06
C PHE A 2 -11.80 -4.50 7.14
N ARG A 3 -10.62 -4.96 6.72
CA ARG A 3 -9.54 -5.43 7.61
C ARG A 3 -8.29 -4.62 7.32
N LEU A 4 -7.65 -4.10 8.35
CA LEU A 4 -6.46 -3.29 8.21
C LEU A 4 -5.29 -3.96 8.92
N SER A 5 -4.15 -4.00 8.25
CA SER A 5 -2.88 -4.42 8.81
C SER A 5 -1.82 -3.36 8.53
N SER A 6 -1.20 -2.85 9.58
CA SER A 6 -0.09 -1.90 9.42
C SER A 6 1.22 -2.65 9.44
N TRP A 7 1.99 -2.50 8.37
CA TRP A 7 3.38 -2.98 8.25
C TRP A 7 4.39 -1.83 8.42
N CYS A 8 3.90 -0.62 8.70
CA CYS A 8 4.76 0.51 9.02
C CYS A 8 5.64 0.21 10.23
N ASN A 9 6.90 0.64 10.15
CA ASN A 9 7.88 0.53 11.25
C ASN A 9 8.16 -0.90 11.75
N LEU A 10 7.84 -1.94 10.97
CA LEU A 10 8.25 -3.32 11.26
C LEU A 10 9.72 -3.60 10.87
N GLY A 11 10.41 -2.60 10.30
CA GLY A 11 11.78 -2.74 9.81
C GLY A 11 11.91 -3.58 8.53
N LEU A 12 10.85 -3.71 7.73
CA LEU A 12 10.85 -4.53 6.52
C LEU A 12 11.79 -4.02 5.42
N ASN A 13 12.12 -2.73 5.45
CA ASN A 13 13.06 -2.05 4.55
C ASN A 13 14.54 -2.14 5.01
N GLU A 14 14.82 -2.78 6.15
CA GLU A 14 16.17 -2.86 6.73
C GLU A 14 17.00 -4.09 6.37
N PRO A 15 16.42 -5.30 6.14
CA PRO A 15 17.20 -6.50 5.84
C PRO A 15 18.06 -6.31 4.60
N ASP A 16 19.35 -6.62 4.71
CA ASP A 16 20.27 -6.69 3.58
C ASP A 16 20.95 -8.06 3.58
N PHE A 17 20.72 -8.82 2.52
CA PHE A 17 21.25 -10.18 2.34
C PHE A 17 22.52 -10.21 1.46
N GLY A 18 23.15 -9.05 1.21
CA GLY A 18 24.32 -8.90 0.36
C GLY A 18 24.03 -8.29 -1.01
N PHE A 19 22.79 -7.83 -1.25
CA PHE A 19 22.34 -7.24 -2.51
C PHE A 19 21.81 -5.80 -2.34
N GLY A 20 21.95 -5.22 -1.15
CA GLY A 20 21.34 -3.95 -0.79
C GLY A 20 19.99 -4.12 -0.10
N LYS A 21 19.52 -3.03 0.50
CA LYS A 21 18.22 -2.97 1.17
C LYS A 21 17.06 -2.94 0.17
N PRO A 22 15.85 -3.43 0.54
CA PRO A 22 14.67 -3.31 -0.28
C PRO A 22 14.37 -1.84 -0.62
N GLU A 23 14.17 -1.57 -1.91
CA GLU A 23 13.74 -0.25 -2.38
C GLU A 23 12.26 0.00 -2.06
N TRP A 24 11.43 -1.05 -2.11
CA TRP A 24 9.99 -0.95 -1.91
C TRP A 24 9.44 -2.23 -1.30
N ILE A 25 8.47 -2.08 -0.39
CA ILE A 25 7.80 -3.19 0.30
C ILE A 25 6.35 -3.22 -0.15
N VAL A 26 5.97 -4.32 -0.78
CA VAL A 26 4.61 -4.54 -1.29
C VAL A 26 3.97 -5.77 -0.64
N PRO A 27 2.66 -5.75 -0.35
CA PRO A 27 1.96 -6.91 0.22
C PRO A 27 1.79 -8.06 -0.80
N THR A 28 1.84 -7.76 -2.09
CA THR A 28 1.77 -8.73 -3.20
C THR A 28 2.36 -8.13 -4.47
N ASP A 29 2.80 -8.96 -5.41
CA ASP A 29 3.20 -8.56 -6.76
C ASP A 29 2.01 -8.36 -7.71
N GLY A 30 0.78 -8.53 -7.21
CA GLY A 30 -0.47 -8.32 -7.93
C GLY A 30 -0.84 -9.44 -8.91
N ARG A 31 0.00 -10.48 -9.06
CA ARG A 31 -0.25 -11.57 -10.03
C ARG A 31 -1.31 -12.54 -9.54
N ILE A 32 -1.35 -12.78 -8.23
CA ILE A 32 -2.33 -13.65 -7.58
C ILE A 32 -2.85 -12.93 -6.35
N ILE A 33 -4.13 -12.57 -6.38
CA ILE A 33 -4.83 -11.97 -5.25
C ILE A 33 -5.81 -13.01 -4.72
N PRO A 34 -5.52 -13.65 -3.57
CA PRO A 34 -6.43 -14.61 -2.98
C PRO A 34 -7.78 -13.96 -2.64
N PRO A 35 -8.92 -14.66 -2.78
CA PRO A 35 -10.21 -14.14 -2.32
C PRO A 35 -10.21 -13.75 -0.83
N THR A 36 -9.33 -14.35 -0.03
CA THR A 36 -9.18 -14.06 1.40
C THR A 36 -8.67 -12.64 1.70
N VAL A 37 -8.01 -12.00 0.74
CA VAL A 37 -7.54 -10.61 0.90
C VAL A 37 -8.55 -9.57 0.44
N ALA A 38 -9.75 -9.95 -0.02
CA ALA A 38 -10.81 -9.00 -0.32
C ALA A 38 -11.13 -8.12 0.90
N HIS A 39 -11.25 -6.80 0.67
CA HIS A 39 -11.43 -5.76 1.68
C HIS A 39 -10.29 -5.65 2.70
N PHE A 40 -9.08 -6.13 2.38
CA PHE A 40 -7.89 -5.81 3.15
C PHE A 40 -7.29 -4.47 2.73
N ILE A 41 -6.73 -3.79 3.73
CA ILE A 41 -5.92 -2.59 3.58
C ILE A 41 -4.57 -2.89 4.25
N TYR A 42 -3.49 -2.79 3.50
CA TYR A 42 -2.14 -2.85 4.04
C TYR A 42 -1.51 -1.48 4.03
N LEU A 43 -0.96 -1.05 5.17
CA LEU A 43 -0.19 0.19 5.26
C LEU A 43 1.29 -0.14 5.24
N THR A 44 2.05 0.47 4.34
CA THR A 44 3.50 0.30 4.19
C THR A 44 4.18 1.65 4.37
N ASN A 45 5.47 1.63 4.70
CA ASN A 45 6.29 2.85 4.67
C ASN A 45 6.42 3.31 3.21
N TYR A 46 6.12 4.57 2.94
CA TYR A 46 6.42 5.21 1.66
C TYR A 46 7.73 5.97 1.80
N ILE A 47 8.70 5.67 0.93
CA ILE A 47 9.98 6.37 0.87
C ILE A 47 10.27 6.60 -0.60
N HIS A 48 10.30 7.86 -1.03
CA HIS A 48 10.61 8.22 -2.40
C HIS A 48 11.68 9.32 -2.45
N PRO A 49 12.75 9.17 -3.24
CA PRO A 49 13.86 10.13 -3.25
C PRO A 49 13.45 11.58 -3.51
N SER A 50 12.43 11.81 -4.35
CA SER A 50 11.94 13.16 -4.67
C SER A 50 10.67 13.58 -3.93
N ASN A 51 9.91 12.63 -3.38
CA ASN A 51 8.58 12.93 -2.81
C ASN A 51 8.59 12.82 -1.27
N GLY A 52 9.74 12.46 -0.67
CA GLY A 52 9.92 12.37 0.76
C GLY A 52 9.44 11.04 1.34
N GLU A 53 9.04 11.09 2.60
CA GLU A 53 8.61 9.92 3.38
C GLU A 53 7.14 10.05 3.79
N GLY A 54 6.45 8.92 3.95
CA GLY A 54 5.04 8.89 4.32
C GLY A 54 4.51 7.48 4.50
N ILE A 55 3.21 7.31 4.24
CA ILE A 55 2.51 6.02 4.28
C ILE A 55 1.93 5.74 2.90
N GLU A 56 2.11 4.53 2.43
CA GLU A 56 1.42 3.99 1.26
C GLU A 56 0.32 3.02 1.73
N ALA A 57 -0.85 3.10 1.12
CA ALA A 57 -2.00 2.28 1.45
C ALA A 57 -2.42 1.41 0.26
N TRP A 58 -2.34 0.10 0.44
CA TRP A 58 -2.73 -0.90 -0.55
C TRP A 58 -4.14 -1.39 -0.29
N PHE A 59 -5.06 -1.07 -1.21
CA PHE A 59 -6.46 -1.46 -1.13
C PHE A 59 -6.76 -2.68 -2.01
N PHE A 60 -7.30 -3.72 -1.40
CA PHE A 60 -7.75 -4.93 -2.10
C PHE A 60 -9.27 -4.91 -2.26
N LEU A 61 -9.74 -4.26 -3.31
CA LEU A 61 -11.15 -3.97 -3.54
C LEU A 61 -11.59 -4.42 -4.93
N GLU A 62 -12.90 -4.60 -5.11
CA GLU A 62 -13.47 -4.76 -6.44
C GLU A 62 -13.38 -3.44 -7.23
N GLU A 63 -13.32 -3.53 -8.56
CA GLU A 63 -13.17 -2.36 -9.44
C GLU A 63 -14.22 -1.27 -9.17
N LYS A 64 -15.47 -1.65 -8.93
CA LYS A 64 -16.56 -0.72 -8.60
C LYS A 64 -16.31 0.05 -7.29
N GLU A 65 -15.66 -0.58 -6.31
CA GLU A 65 -15.34 0.02 -5.02
C GLU A 65 -14.12 0.94 -5.14
N VAL A 66 -13.13 0.55 -5.96
CA VAL A 66 -11.99 1.41 -6.32
C VAL A 66 -12.48 2.69 -6.99
N GLN A 67 -13.38 2.60 -7.98
CA GLN A 67 -13.94 3.77 -8.67
C GLN A 67 -14.63 4.75 -7.71
N VAL A 68 -15.34 4.25 -6.70
CA VAL A 68 -15.96 5.08 -5.66
C VAL A 68 -14.89 5.77 -4.80
N LEU A 69 -13.83 5.07 -4.43
CA LEU A 69 -12.75 5.61 -3.62
C LEU A 69 -11.95 6.68 -4.38
N GLU A 70 -11.57 6.39 -5.62
CA GLU A 70 -10.81 7.29 -6.50
C GLU A 70 -11.57 8.54 -6.91
N SER A 71 -12.91 8.55 -6.80
CA SER A 71 -13.74 9.73 -7.06
C SER A 71 -14.17 10.47 -5.79
N ASN A 72 -13.80 9.99 -4.60
CA ASN A 72 -14.24 10.56 -3.33
C ASN A 72 -13.37 11.78 -2.93
N PRO A 73 -13.90 13.01 -2.92
CA PRO A 73 -13.12 14.21 -2.63
C PRO A 73 -12.60 14.26 -1.18
N GLN A 74 -13.28 13.63 -0.22
CA GLN A 74 -12.81 13.56 1.16
C GLN A 74 -11.61 12.63 1.30
N PHE A 75 -11.57 11.56 0.51
CA PHE A 75 -10.43 10.65 0.46
C PHE A 75 -9.25 11.30 -0.25
N LEU A 76 -9.49 11.89 -1.42
CA LEU A 76 -8.47 12.56 -2.23
C LEU A 76 -7.87 13.80 -1.55
N ALA A 77 -8.52 14.36 -0.53
CA ALA A 77 -7.93 15.42 0.29
C ALA A 77 -6.67 14.95 1.05
N PHE A 78 -6.48 13.64 1.22
CA PHE A 78 -5.37 13.04 1.98
C PHE A 78 -4.59 11.98 1.20
N ALA A 79 -5.11 11.51 0.07
CA ALA A 79 -4.50 10.44 -0.73
C ALA A 79 -4.24 10.90 -2.16
N SER A 80 -3.08 10.48 -2.69
CA SER A 80 -2.71 10.64 -4.09
C SER A 80 -2.77 9.26 -4.76
N PRO A 81 -3.79 8.95 -5.58
CA PRO A 81 -3.85 7.69 -6.31
C PRO A 81 -2.73 7.63 -7.34
N ASN A 82 -2.04 6.49 -7.47
CA ASN A 82 -0.99 6.24 -8.46
C ASN A 82 0.06 7.38 -8.51
N TYR A 83 1.00 7.34 -7.56
CA TYR A 83 2.11 8.29 -7.42
C TYR A 83 2.91 8.51 -8.72
#